data_AF-A0AAW1QPI5-F1
#
_entry.id   AF-A0AAW1QPI5-F1
#
_cell.length_a   1.000
_cell.length_b   1.000
_cell.length_c   1.000
_cell.angle_alpha   90.00
_cell.angle_beta   90.00
_cell.angle_gamma   90.00
#
_symmetry.space_group_name_H-M   'P 1'
#
loop_
_entity.id
_entity.type
_entity.pdbx_description
1 polymer ?
#
loop_
_entity_poly.entity_id
_entity_poly.type
_entity_poly.pdbx_seq_one_letter_code
_entity_poly.pdbx_strand_id
1 'polypeptide(L)'
;MDLAVNSFASLSVADAAALPEIPTELLAEILRQLSARDLANLSMQSKQLKAAVECECLWKPLCRSRWPACGLIQSSSWHALYRRRAQLPHGFVAGVDQACLLQQQARADSARLSMLFERFMRALFEACVEAGDAAAGAGREEYEGLRAAVLWWLKTHPQVAVRFVRDANTNLQAFDMWQAAFVNYPDTPWRRSAVAFLQELAASEAWAHESVLARIAAEAGSLDSAMRALLGEEERANLHVRVPAGVPAEHWWFFLGAESSGLGPALRVDVAAHHRVVVH
;
A
#
# COMPACT_ATOMS: atom_id res chain seq x y z
N MET A 1 -25.79 -40.63 27.69
CA MET A 1 -26.21 -39.23 27.50
C MET A 1 -26.46 -39.06 26.02
N ASP A 2 -27.67 -39.43 25.60
CA ASP A 2 -28.11 -39.41 24.22
C ASP A 2 -28.47 -37.98 23.83
N LEU A 3 -27.68 -37.40 22.92
CA LEU A 3 -27.98 -36.12 22.32
C LEU A 3 -29.12 -36.32 21.33
N ALA A 4 -30.27 -35.74 21.68
CA ALA A 4 -31.47 -35.69 20.86
C ALA A 4 -31.14 -35.19 19.45
N VAL A 5 -31.25 -36.09 18.48
CA VAL A 5 -31.26 -35.77 17.05
C VAL A 5 -32.53 -34.96 16.80
N ASN A 6 -32.36 -33.65 16.71
CA ASN A 6 -33.43 -32.73 16.35
C ASN A 6 -33.95 -33.09 14.95
N SER A 7 -35.11 -33.71 14.93
CA SER A 7 -35.99 -33.87 13.78
C SER A 7 -36.36 -32.49 13.25
N PHE A 8 -35.57 -31.97 12.31
CA PHE A 8 -35.99 -30.89 11.43
C PHE A 8 -37.15 -31.42 10.58
N ALA A 9 -38.37 -31.19 11.07
CA ALA A 9 -39.58 -31.43 10.33
C ALA A 9 -39.48 -30.73 8.96
N SER A 10 -39.82 -31.48 7.92
CA SER A 10 -39.93 -31.02 6.54
C SER A 10 -40.93 -29.87 6.46
N LEU A 11 -40.44 -28.63 6.60
CA LEU A 11 -41.20 -27.42 6.33
C LEU A 11 -41.62 -27.46 4.85
N SER A 12 -42.91 -27.65 4.63
CA SER A 12 -43.55 -27.54 3.33
C SER A 12 -43.23 -26.18 2.71
N VAL A 13 -42.61 -26.20 1.53
CA VAL A 13 -42.20 -25.03 0.73
C VAL A 13 -43.39 -24.10 0.39
N ALA A 14 -44.63 -24.55 0.60
CA ALA A 14 -45.84 -23.82 0.25
C ALA A 14 -46.15 -22.60 1.16
N ASP A 15 -45.59 -22.53 2.37
CA ASP A 15 -45.77 -21.39 3.29
C ASP A 15 -44.49 -20.54 3.42
N ALA A 16 -43.65 -20.53 2.38
CA ALA A 16 -42.56 -19.56 2.30
C ALA A 16 -43.19 -18.17 2.09
N ALA A 17 -43.41 -17.45 3.19
CA ALA A 17 -43.76 -16.03 3.18
C ALA A 17 -42.94 -15.34 2.09
N ALA A 18 -43.62 -14.71 1.14
CA ALA A 18 -42.97 -14.23 -0.06
C ALA A 18 -41.90 -13.22 0.37
N LEU A 19 -40.64 -13.43 -0.03
CA LEU A 19 -39.53 -12.48 0.11
C LEU A 19 -39.92 -10.98 -0.04
N PRO A 20 -40.87 -10.58 -0.92
CA PRO A 20 -41.36 -9.21 -0.97
C PRO A 20 -42.01 -8.65 0.30
N GLU A 21 -42.45 -9.48 1.25
CA GLU A 21 -43.09 -9.05 2.49
C GLU A 21 -42.09 -8.68 3.60
N ILE A 22 -40.80 -8.98 3.42
CA ILE A 22 -39.76 -8.66 4.39
C ILE A 22 -39.51 -7.13 4.38
N PRO A 23 -39.63 -6.44 5.53
CA PRO A 23 -39.25 -5.03 5.64
C PRO A 23 -37.81 -4.78 5.16
N THR A 24 -37.61 -3.71 4.41
CA THR A 24 -36.31 -3.37 3.77
C THR A 24 -35.16 -3.35 4.78
N GLU A 25 -35.42 -2.91 6.01
CA GLU A 25 -34.45 -2.83 7.09
C GLU A 25 -34.00 -4.22 7.56
N LEU A 26 -34.95 -5.15 7.70
CA LEU A 26 -34.66 -6.54 8.08
C LEU A 26 -33.96 -7.28 6.94
N LEU A 27 -34.38 -7.04 5.70
CA LEU A 27 -33.71 -7.59 4.53
C LEU A 27 -32.25 -7.10 4.47
N ALA A 28 -32.00 -5.81 4.68
CA ALA A 28 -30.64 -5.27 4.71
C ALA A 28 -29.78 -5.90 5.81
N GLU A 29 -30.35 -6.17 6.99
CA GLU A 29 -29.63 -6.83 8.08
C GLU A 29 -29.30 -8.29 7.76
N ILE A 30 -30.23 -9.03 7.15
CA ILE A 30 -29.96 -10.39 6.65
C ILE A 30 -28.84 -10.36 5.61
N LEU A 31 -28.93 -9.45 4.64
CA LEU A 31 -27.92 -9.32 3.58
C LEU A 31 -26.52 -8.95 4.14
N ARG A 32 -26.43 -8.19 5.24
CA ARG A 32 -25.14 -7.88 5.89
C ARG A 32 -24.42 -9.10 6.46
N GLN A 33 -25.14 -10.17 6.77
CA GLN A 33 -24.55 -11.40 7.30
C GLN A 33 -24.01 -12.31 6.20
N LEU A 34 -24.26 -11.99 4.93
CA LEU A 34 -23.88 -12.82 3.80
C LEU A 34 -22.50 -12.46 3.24
N SER A 35 -21.83 -13.45 2.67
CA SER A 35 -20.58 -13.21 1.95
C SER A 35 -20.86 -12.41 0.66
N ALA A 36 -19.85 -11.69 0.15
CA ALA A 36 -20.00 -10.98 -1.12
C ALA A 36 -20.33 -11.90 -2.30
N ARG A 37 -19.92 -13.18 -2.24
CA ARG A 37 -20.29 -14.20 -3.23
C ARG A 37 -21.78 -14.52 -3.18
N ASP A 38 -22.33 -14.68 -1.99
CA ASP A 38 -23.76 -14.96 -1.79
C ASP A 38 -24.61 -13.77 -2.18
N LEU A 39 -24.17 -12.54 -1.84
CA LEU A 39 -24.79 -11.31 -2.30
C LEU A 39 -24.83 -11.21 -3.83
N ALA A 40 -23.73 -11.56 -4.51
CA ALA A 40 -23.70 -11.61 -5.97
C ALA A 40 -24.71 -12.63 -6.52
N ASN A 41 -24.77 -13.84 -5.94
CA ASN A 41 -25.73 -14.87 -6.35
C ASN A 41 -27.19 -14.45 -6.13
N LEU A 42 -27.49 -13.79 -5.01
CA LEU A 42 -28.83 -13.28 -4.70
C LEU A 42 -29.26 -12.17 -5.65
N SER A 43 -28.33 -11.31 -6.06
CA SER A 43 -28.63 -10.23 -7.01
C SER A 43 -29.12 -10.75 -8.37
N MET A 44 -28.80 -12.00 -8.71
CA MET A 44 -29.23 -12.66 -9.95
C MET A 44 -30.63 -13.29 -9.85
N GLN A 45 -31.19 -13.46 -8.65
CA GLN A 45 -32.45 -14.19 -8.45
C GLN A 45 -33.69 -13.33 -8.71
N SER A 46 -33.67 -12.03 -8.37
CA SER A 46 -34.80 -11.14 -8.59
C SER A 46 -34.40 -9.67 -8.71
N LYS A 47 -35.23 -8.85 -9.36
CA LYS A 47 -35.01 -7.39 -9.48
C LYS A 47 -35.01 -6.69 -8.11
N GLN A 48 -35.83 -7.16 -7.18
CA GLN A 48 -35.90 -6.60 -5.82
C GLN A 48 -34.62 -6.91 -5.04
N LEU A 49 -34.12 -8.16 -5.09
CA LEU A 49 -32.86 -8.54 -4.45
C LEU A 49 -31.68 -7.82 -5.09
N LYS A 50 -31.68 -7.67 -6.41
CA LYS A 50 -30.69 -6.85 -7.11
C LYS A 50 -30.66 -5.42 -6.57
N ALA A 51 -31.81 -4.76 -6.48
CA ALA A 51 -31.91 -3.39 -5.97
C ALA A 51 -31.46 -3.29 -4.49
N ALA A 52 -31.80 -4.28 -3.66
CA ALA A 52 -31.37 -4.35 -2.27
C ALA A 52 -29.85 -4.55 -2.15
N VAL A 53 -29.28 -5.46 -2.94
CA VAL A 53 -27.83 -5.71 -3.00
C VAL A 53 -27.08 -4.51 -3.55
N GLU A 54 -27.61 -3.78 -4.52
CA GLU A 54 -26.97 -2.57 -5.08
C GLU A 54 -27.07 -1.34 -4.14
N CYS A 55 -27.80 -1.41 -3.03
CA CYS A 55 -27.92 -0.31 -2.08
C CYS A 55 -26.57 0.03 -1.41
N GLU A 56 -26.14 1.28 -1.50
CA GLU A 56 -24.94 1.80 -0.80
C GLU A 56 -25.03 1.65 0.74
N CYS A 57 -26.27 1.60 1.27
CA CYS A 57 -26.57 1.35 2.68
C CYS A 57 -26.11 -0.03 3.19
N LEU A 58 -25.95 -1.00 2.28
CA LEU A 58 -25.45 -2.34 2.57
C LEU A 58 -23.92 -2.36 2.57
N TRP A 59 -23.30 -1.83 1.51
CA TRP A 59 -21.86 -1.96 1.29
C TRP A 59 -21.01 -1.09 2.19
N LYS A 60 -21.50 0.09 2.61
CA LYS A 60 -20.74 0.96 3.52
C LYS A 60 -20.44 0.29 4.87
N PRO A 61 -21.44 -0.30 5.60
CA PRO A 61 -21.17 -1.10 6.79
C PRO A 61 -20.25 -2.30 6.53
N LEU A 62 -20.46 -3.03 5.43
CA LEU A 62 -19.62 -4.19 5.08
C LEU A 62 -18.16 -3.80 4.84
N CYS A 63 -17.91 -2.71 4.12
CA CYS A 63 -16.56 -2.18 3.92
C CYS A 63 -15.93 -1.80 5.25
N ARG A 64 -16.64 -1.08 6.13
CA ARG A 64 -16.11 -0.65 7.44
C ARG A 64 -15.86 -1.81 8.39
N SER A 65 -16.69 -2.85 8.34
CA SER A 65 -16.50 -4.06 9.13
C SER A 65 -15.21 -4.79 8.70
N ARG A 66 -14.98 -4.89 7.38
CA ARG A 66 -13.81 -5.58 6.83
C ARG A 66 -12.53 -4.75 6.86
N TRP A 67 -12.63 -3.44 6.65
CA TRP A 67 -11.53 -2.48 6.54
C TRP A 67 -11.90 -1.20 7.29
N PRO A 68 -11.61 -1.09 8.60
CA PRO A 68 -12.08 0.02 9.43
C PRO A 68 -11.68 1.42 8.95
N ALA A 69 -10.59 1.53 8.19
CA ALA A 69 -10.04 2.78 7.66
C ALA A 69 -10.44 3.07 6.21
N CYS A 70 -11.32 2.27 5.60
CA CYS A 70 -11.82 2.51 4.25
C CYS A 70 -12.57 3.85 4.09
N GLY A 71 -12.99 4.46 5.20
CA GLY A 71 -13.65 5.78 5.23
C GLY A 71 -12.80 6.94 4.73
N LEU A 72 -11.50 6.74 4.57
CA LEU A 72 -10.56 7.80 4.23
C LEU A 72 -10.29 7.90 2.72
N ILE A 73 -10.64 6.86 1.97
CA ILE A 73 -10.48 6.84 0.52
C ILE A 73 -11.73 7.42 -0.13
N GLN A 74 -11.52 8.34 -1.07
CA GLN A 74 -12.58 8.83 -1.93
C GLN A 74 -12.95 7.72 -2.93
N SER A 75 -14.14 7.16 -2.78
CA SER A 75 -14.74 6.25 -3.77
C SER A 75 -16.09 6.78 -4.19
N SER A 76 -16.42 6.64 -5.48
CA SER A 76 -17.75 6.96 -6.02
C SER A 76 -18.82 5.97 -5.59
N SER A 77 -18.45 4.74 -5.21
CA SER A 77 -19.37 3.68 -4.74
C SER A 77 -18.68 2.76 -3.72
N TRP A 78 -19.39 2.42 -2.63
CA TRP A 78 -18.94 1.44 -1.65
C TRP A 78 -18.95 0.03 -2.22
N HIS A 79 -19.90 -0.28 -3.11
CA HIS A 79 -19.94 -1.56 -3.79
C HIS A 79 -18.70 -1.78 -4.66
N ALA A 80 -18.35 -0.77 -5.47
CA ALA A 80 -17.15 -0.81 -6.32
C ALA A 80 -15.87 -0.95 -5.48
N LEU A 81 -15.77 -0.17 -4.40
CA LEU A 81 -14.65 -0.25 -3.45
C LEU A 81 -14.53 -1.65 -2.83
N TYR A 82 -15.64 -2.23 -2.38
CA TYR A 82 -15.64 -3.57 -1.80
C TYR A 82 -15.12 -4.61 -2.79
N ARG A 83 -15.68 -4.62 -4.00
CA ARG A 83 -15.33 -5.61 -5.03
C ARG A 83 -13.88 -5.52 -5.44
N ARG A 84 -13.34 -4.31 -5.55
CA ARG A 84 -11.93 -4.07 -5.86
C ARG A 84 -11.04 -4.56 -4.73
N ARG A 85 -11.22 -4.03 -3.52
CA ARG A 85 -10.39 -4.40 -2.36
C ARG A 85 -10.49 -5.88 -1.98
N ALA A 86 -11.60 -6.54 -2.25
CA ALA A 86 -11.75 -7.98 -2.00
C ALA A 86 -10.83 -8.84 -2.89
N GLN A 87 -10.32 -8.30 -4.00
CA GLN A 87 -9.38 -8.98 -4.91
C GLN A 87 -7.92 -8.68 -4.57
N LEU A 88 -7.67 -7.77 -3.63
CA LEU A 88 -6.32 -7.33 -3.28
C LEU A 88 -5.79 -8.09 -2.06
N PRO A 89 -4.45 -8.23 -1.94
CA PRO A 89 -3.83 -8.76 -0.72
C PRO A 89 -4.28 -7.99 0.52
N HIS A 90 -4.59 -8.70 1.60
CA HIS A 90 -5.07 -8.06 2.83
C HIS A 90 -4.03 -7.08 3.40
N GLY A 91 -2.74 -7.45 3.37
CA GLY A 91 -1.63 -6.60 3.80
C GLY A 91 -1.54 -5.30 3.01
N PHE A 92 -1.71 -5.36 1.69
CA PHE A 92 -1.74 -4.17 0.84
C PHE A 92 -2.87 -3.21 1.25
N VAL A 93 -4.10 -3.71 1.37
CA VAL A 93 -5.25 -2.87 1.74
C VAL A 93 -5.06 -2.25 3.13
N ALA A 94 -4.53 -3.02 4.09
CA ALA A 94 -4.23 -2.53 5.43
C ALA A 94 -3.15 -1.44 5.43
N GLY A 95 -2.09 -1.61 4.62
CA GLY A 95 -1.02 -0.62 4.48
C GLY A 95 -1.51 0.69 3.84
N VAL A 96 -2.36 0.61 2.82
CA VAL A 96 -3.03 1.78 2.21
C VAL A 96 -3.87 2.53 3.25
N ASP A 97 -4.71 1.80 3.97
CA ASP A 97 -5.57 2.34 5.02
C ASP A 97 -4.76 3.02 6.14
N GLN A 98 -3.67 2.39 6.57
CA GLN A 98 -2.76 2.94 7.56
C GLN A 98 -2.05 4.21 7.06
N ALA A 99 -1.63 4.24 5.79
CA ALA A 99 -1.03 5.41 5.17
C ALA A 99 -2.01 6.59 5.12
N CYS A 100 -3.27 6.36 4.73
CA CYS A 100 -4.31 7.39 4.74
C CYS A 100 -4.60 7.91 6.16
N LEU A 101 -4.67 7.02 7.17
CA LEU A 101 -4.85 7.41 8.57
C LEU A 101 -3.72 8.33 9.05
N LEU A 102 -2.47 7.97 8.77
CA LEU A 102 -1.29 8.74 9.19
C LEU A 102 -1.23 10.11 8.50
N GLN A 103 -1.63 10.18 7.23
CA GLN A 103 -1.75 11.46 6.52
C GLN A 103 -2.81 12.37 7.18
N GLN A 104 -3.95 11.83 7.57
CA GLN A 104 -4.99 12.61 8.27
C GLN A 104 -4.55 13.08 9.65
N GLN A 105 -3.85 12.21 10.39
CA GLN A 105 -3.24 12.60 11.67
C GLN A 105 -2.23 13.72 11.48
N ALA A 106 -1.40 13.67 10.43
CA ALA A 106 -0.43 14.71 10.12
C ALA A 106 -1.07 16.06 9.78
N ARG A 107 -2.27 16.05 9.15
CA ARG A 107 -3.05 17.27 8.93
C ARG A 107 -3.56 17.90 10.23
N ALA A 108 -3.80 17.10 11.26
CA ALA A 108 -4.31 17.56 12.54
C ALA A 108 -3.20 17.89 13.56
N ASP A 109 -2.05 17.23 13.47
CA ASP A 109 -0.96 17.33 14.45
C ASP A 109 0.39 17.60 13.77
N SER A 110 0.72 18.88 13.66
CA SER A 110 1.99 19.34 13.07
C SER A 110 3.20 19.09 13.99
N ALA A 111 3.01 18.83 15.28
CA ALA A 111 4.11 18.60 16.22
C ALA A 111 4.73 17.21 16.03
N ARG A 112 3.98 16.27 15.45
CA ARG A 112 4.38 14.86 15.30
C ARG A 112 4.74 14.46 13.87
N LEU A 113 4.93 15.42 12.96
CA LEU A 113 5.10 15.14 11.53
C LEU A 113 6.23 14.16 11.22
N SER A 114 7.40 14.26 11.88
CA SER A 114 8.51 13.35 11.62
C SER A 114 8.18 11.89 11.96
N MET A 115 7.59 11.65 13.13
CA MET A 115 7.19 10.31 13.55
C MET A 115 6.06 9.75 12.66
N LEU A 116 5.08 10.59 12.31
CA LEU A 116 3.97 10.19 11.45
C LEU A 116 4.43 9.87 10.03
N PHE A 117 5.35 10.66 9.48
CA PHE A 117 5.94 10.42 8.16
C PHE A 117 6.74 9.11 8.14
N GLU A 118 7.54 8.84 9.17
CA GLU A 118 8.28 7.58 9.26
C GLU A 118 7.34 6.37 9.26
N ARG A 119 6.28 6.41 10.08
CA ARG A 119 5.25 5.36 10.10
C ARG A 119 4.53 5.25 8.76
N PHE A 120 4.33 6.38 8.07
CA PHE A 120 3.69 6.42 6.76
C PHE A 120 4.56 5.73 5.71
N MET A 121 5.86 6.03 5.70
CA MET A 121 6.82 5.38 4.79
C MET A 121 6.94 3.89 5.05
N ARG A 122 6.85 3.45 6.32
CA ARG A 122 6.82 2.01 6.66
C ARG A 122 5.55 1.34 6.12
N ALA A 123 4.37 1.93 6.35
CA ALA A 123 3.11 1.40 5.85
C ALA A 123 3.07 1.36 4.30
N LEU A 124 3.64 2.38 3.65
CA LEU A 124 3.81 2.41 2.20
C LEU A 124 4.70 1.27 1.72
N PHE A 125 5.85 1.06 2.36
CA PHE A 125 6.76 -0.04 2.02
C PHE A 125 6.07 -1.40 2.16
N GLU A 126 5.43 -1.66 3.30
CA GLU A 126 4.69 -2.91 3.55
C GLU A 126 3.59 -3.13 2.51
N ALA A 127 2.85 -2.07 2.15
CA ALA A 127 1.85 -2.12 1.09
C ALA A 127 2.49 -2.49 -0.25
N CYS A 128 3.54 -1.78 -0.68
CA CYS A 128 4.18 -2.04 -1.97
C CYS A 128 4.77 -3.45 -2.08
N VAL A 129 5.36 -3.97 -0.99
CA VAL A 129 5.89 -5.34 -0.93
C VAL A 129 4.77 -6.36 -1.12
N GLU A 130 3.67 -6.21 -0.38
CA GLU A 130 2.51 -7.12 -0.46
C GLU A 130 1.78 -7.03 -1.80
N ALA A 131 1.80 -5.85 -2.44
CA ALA A 131 1.13 -5.65 -3.71
C ALA A 131 1.74 -6.48 -4.83
N GLY A 132 3.08 -6.57 -4.89
CA GLY A 132 3.80 -7.16 -6.01
C GLY A 132 3.21 -6.77 -7.37
N ASP A 133 3.03 -7.73 -8.27
CA ASP A 133 2.42 -7.49 -9.59
C ASP A 133 0.92 -7.19 -9.53
N ALA A 134 0.24 -7.47 -8.40
CA ALA A 134 -1.19 -7.23 -8.26
C ALA A 134 -1.55 -5.73 -8.25
N ALA A 135 -0.59 -4.87 -7.91
CA ALA A 135 -0.73 -3.40 -8.01
C ALA A 135 -0.91 -2.92 -9.46
N ALA A 136 -0.33 -3.61 -10.44
CA ALA A 136 -0.39 -3.19 -11.85
C ALA A 136 -1.79 -3.34 -12.47
N GLY A 137 -2.67 -4.13 -11.86
CA GLY A 137 -4.03 -4.39 -12.34
C GLY A 137 -5.11 -3.81 -11.42
N ALA A 138 -5.70 -4.68 -10.59
CA ALA A 138 -6.87 -4.36 -9.77
C ALA A 138 -6.60 -3.29 -8.71
N GLY A 139 -5.34 -3.14 -8.28
CA GLY A 139 -4.94 -2.21 -7.21
C GLY A 139 -4.57 -0.81 -7.67
N ARG A 140 -4.76 -0.48 -8.96
CA ARG A 140 -4.32 0.81 -9.53
C ARG A 140 -4.88 2.02 -8.78
N GLU A 141 -6.17 2.03 -8.44
CA GLU A 141 -6.78 3.18 -7.75
C GLU A 141 -6.25 3.35 -6.31
N GLU A 142 -6.06 2.25 -5.58
CA GLU A 142 -5.45 2.26 -4.26
C GLU A 142 -3.98 2.72 -4.32
N TYR A 143 -3.24 2.30 -5.34
CA TYR A 143 -1.87 2.73 -5.58
C TYR A 143 -1.78 4.22 -5.95
N GLU A 144 -2.66 4.73 -6.82
CA GLU A 144 -2.74 6.16 -7.12
C GLU A 144 -3.13 6.98 -5.88
N GLY A 145 -3.97 6.42 -4.99
CA GLY A 145 -4.27 7.00 -3.68
C GLY A 145 -3.03 7.12 -2.78
N LEU A 146 -2.22 6.06 -2.71
CA LEU A 146 -0.93 6.07 -1.99
C LEU A 146 0.03 7.09 -2.59
N ARG A 147 0.16 7.11 -3.92
CA ARG A 147 0.97 8.09 -4.65
C ARG A 147 0.52 9.49 -4.28
N ALA A 148 -0.76 9.83 -4.44
CA ALA A 148 -1.31 11.14 -4.06
C ALA A 148 -1.02 11.51 -2.59
N ALA A 149 -0.98 10.54 -1.68
CA ALA A 149 -0.61 10.78 -0.28
C ALA A 149 0.87 11.12 -0.10
N VAL A 150 1.78 10.41 -0.79
CA VAL A 150 3.22 10.71 -0.81
C VAL A 150 3.46 12.11 -1.38
N LEU A 151 2.80 12.42 -2.49
CA LEU A 151 2.87 13.74 -3.11
C LEU A 151 2.43 14.84 -2.14
N TRP A 152 1.33 14.65 -1.41
CA TRP A 152 0.92 15.62 -0.40
C TRP A 152 2.03 15.87 0.64
N TRP A 153 2.71 14.83 1.13
CA TRP A 153 3.83 14.98 2.06
C TRP A 153 4.99 15.79 1.48
N LEU A 154 5.40 15.45 0.25
CA LEU A 154 6.50 16.12 -0.43
C LEU A 154 6.17 17.60 -0.72
N LYS A 155 4.91 17.91 -1.03
CA LYS A 155 4.46 19.27 -1.32
C LYS A 155 4.30 20.12 -0.05
N THR A 156 3.69 19.56 1.00
CA THR A 156 3.32 20.33 2.19
C THR A 156 4.41 20.32 3.27
N HIS A 157 5.21 19.25 3.34
CA HIS A 157 6.22 19.05 4.39
C HIS A 157 7.55 18.48 3.84
N PRO A 158 8.17 19.10 2.82
CA PRO A 158 9.39 18.58 2.20
C PRO A 158 10.55 18.37 3.18
N GLN A 159 10.65 19.21 4.21
CA GLN A 159 11.66 19.10 5.27
C GLN A 159 11.59 17.78 6.03
N VAL A 160 10.39 17.20 6.17
CA VAL A 160 10.19 15.93 6.87
C VAL A 160 10.68 14.76 6.02
N ALA A 161 10.40 14.80 4.71
CA ALA A 161 10.91 13.81 3.77
C ALA A 161 12.45 13.85 3.69
N VAL A 162 13.04 15.04 3.55
CA VAL A 162 14.50 15.20 3.54
C VAL A 162 15.12 14.71 4.85
N ARG A 163 14.50 15.03 6.00
CA ARG A 163 14.96 14.54 7.30
C ARG A 163 14.91 13.01 7.37
N PHE A 164 13.83 12.38 6.92
CA PHE A 164 13.74 10.92 6.88
C PHE A 164 14.86 10.28 6.06
N VAL A 165 15.21 10.84 4.90
CA VAL A 165 16.33 10.32 4.08
C VAL A 165 17.66 10.47 4.82
N ARG A 166 17.90 11.61 5.48
CA ARG A 166 19.10 11.79 6.32
C ARG A 166 19.15 10.87 7.51
N ASP A 167 18.02 10.67 8.19
CA ASP A 167 17.91 9.78 9.34
C ASP A 167 18.13 8.33 8.89
N ALA A 168 17.64 7.94 7.70
CA ALA A 168 17.94 6.64 7.09
C ALA A 168 19.44 6.47 6.79
N ASN A 169 20.11 7.50 6.27
CA ASN A 169 21.56 7.49 6.04
C ASN A 169 22.37 7.46 7.33
N THR A 170 22.01 8.29 8.32
CA THR A 170 22.64 8.30 9.65
C THR A 170 22.47 6.96 10.34
N ASN A 171 21.29 6.36 10.27
CA ASN A 171 21.04 5.03 10.81
C ASN A 171 21.93 3.99 10.12
N LEU A 172 22.05 4.02 8.79
CA LEU A 172 22.96 3.13 8.07
C LEU A 172 24.42 3.27 8.56
N GLN A 173 24.90 4.49 8.76
CA GLN A 173 26.25 4.76 9.25
C GLN A 173 26.44 4.38 10.72
N ALA A 174 25.43 4.60 11.57
CA ALA A 174 25.46 4.24 12.99
C ALA A 174 25.39 2.72 13.17
N PHE A 175 24.68 2.03 12.28
CA PHE A 175 24.68 0.59 12.13
C PHE A 175 25.79 0.15 11.16
N ASP A 176 26.99 0.71 11.24
CA ASP A 176 28.18 0.07 10.69
C ASP A 176 28.34 -1.31 11.40
N MET A 177 27.74 -2.33 10.79
CA MET A 177 27.35 -3.60 11.42
C MET A 177 28.51 -4.58 11.60
N TRP A 178 29.76 -4.16 11.41
CA TRP A 178 30.90 -5.08 11.41
C TRP A 178 31.62 -5.18 12.76
N GLN A 179 31.27 -4.36 13.76
CA GLN A 179 31.79 -4.51 15.13
C GLN A 179 30.76 -5.02 16.16
N ALA A 180 29.45 -4.90 15.90
CA ALA A 180 28.41 -5.32 16.81
C ALA A 180 27.31 -6.09 16.05
N ALA A 181 27.45 -7.42 16.02
CA ALA A 181 26.57 -8.39 15.37
C ALA A 181 25.09 -7.95 15.24
N PHE A 182 24.59 -7.79 14.01
CA PHE A 182 23.20 -7.89 13.52
C PHE A 182 21.98 -7.65 14.47
N VAL A 183 22.06 -6.82 15.51
CA VAL A 183 20.97 -6.75 16.52
C VAL A 183 19.67 -6.13 15.97
N ASN A 184 19.72 -5.26 14.95
CA ASN A 184 18.56 -4.50 14.45
C ASN A 184 18.31 -4.64 12.93
N TYR A 185 18.64 -5.80 12.36
CA TYR A 185 18.56 -6.07 10.92
C TYR A 185 17.20 -5.81 10.23
N PRO A 186 16.00 -5.92 10.84
CA PRO A 186 14.78 -5.63 10.09
C PRO A 186 14.62 -4.16 9.71
N ASP A 187 15.32 -3.20 10.36
CA ASP A 187 15.02 -1.77 10.20
C ASP A 187 15.73 -1.05 9.06
N THR A 188 16.91 -1.50 8.66
CA THR A 188 17.70 -0.86 7.60
C THR A 188 17.16 -1.14 6.19
N PRO A 189 16.75 -2.38 5.84
CA PRO A 189 16.27 -2.70 4.49
C PRO A 189 15.01 -1.93 4.10
N TRP A 190 14.01 -1.84 4.98
CA TRP A 190 12.74 -1.17 4.63
C TRP A 190 12.92 0.33 4.43
N ARG A 191 13.77 1.00 5.22
CA ARG A 191 14.03 2.44 5.07
C ARG A 191 14.63 2.75 3.70
N ARG A 192 15.55 1.91 3.23
CA ARG A 192 16.17 2.09 1.92
C ARG A 192 15.17 1.86 0.78
N SER A 193 14.41 0.77 0.84
CA SER A 193 13.34 0.52 -0.14
C SER A 193 12.28 1.63 -0.11
N ALA A 194 11.97 2.18 1.07
CA ALA A 194 11.09 3.35 1.19
C ALA A 194 11.69 4.62 0.55
N VAL A 195 13.00 4.85 0.64
CA VAL A 195 13.68 5.94 -0.07
C VAL A 195 13.63 5.73 -1.59
N ALA A 196 13.85 4.51 -2.08
CA ALA A 196 13.74 4.18 -3.50
C ALA A 196 12.32 4.45 -4.03
N PHE A 197 11.29 3.96 -3.32
CA PHE A 197 9.89 4.25 -3.66
C PHE A 197 9.60 5.76 -3.65
N LEU A 198 10.15 6.51 -2.69
CA LEU A 198 9.99 7.95 -2.64
C LEU A 198 10.57 8.63 -3.89
N GLN A 199 11.74 8.19 -4.37
CA GLN A 199 12.37 8.72 -5.57
C GLN A 199 11.60 8.38 -6.84
N GLU A 200 11.17 7.12 -6.98
CA GLU A 200 10.38 6.65 -8.12
C GLU A 200 9.06 7.42 -8.25
N LEU A 201 8.30 7.49 -7.14
CA LEU A 201 7.03 8.20 -7.11
C LEU A 201 7.20 9.69 -7.42
N ALA A 202 8.29 10.29 -6.96
CA ALA A 202 8.56 11.70 -7.20
C ALA A 202 9.09 12.01 -8.62
N ALA A 203 9.74 11.05 -9.28
CA ALA A 203 10.19 11.18 -10.66
C ALA A 203 9.05 11.07 -11.68
N SER A 204 7.95 10.40 -11.30
CA SER A 204 6.81 10.11 -12.19
C SER A 204 5.93 11.31 -12.56
N GLU A 205 6.14 12.47 -11.94
CA GLU A 205 5.36 13.69 -12.20
C GLU A 205 6.32 14.86 -12.45
N ALA A 206 5.88 15.86 -13.22
CA ALA A 206 6.60 17.11 -13.41
C ALA A 206 6.52 17.98 -12.12
N TRP A 207 7.36 17.64 -11.14
CA TRP A 207 7.32 18.25 -9.81
C TRP A 207 7.95 19.65 -9.79
N ALA A 208 7.25 20.59 -9.17
CA ALA A 208 7.62 22.02 -9.10
C ALA A 208 8.76 22.35 -8.11
N HIS A 209 9.33 21.36 -7.41
CA HIS A 209 10.43 21.56 -6.46
C HIS A 209 11.62 20.67 -6.81
N GLU A 210 12.22 20.96 -7.97
CA GLU A 210 13.49 20.36 -8.43
C GLU A 210 14.55 20.34 -7.32
N SER A 211 14.59 21.37 -6.46
CA SER A 211 15.49 21.45 -5.31
C SER A 211 15.27 20.39 -4.23
N VAL A 212 14.02 19.96 -3.99
CA VAL A 212 13.69 18.91 -3.02
C VAL A 212 14.09 17.55 -3.58
N LEU A 213 13.80 17.31 -4.86
CA LEU A 213 14.17 16.06 -5.54
C LEU A 213 15.68 15.93 -5.67
N ALA A 214 16.37 16.99 -6.09
CA ALA A 214 17.82 17.03 -6.14
C ALA A 214 18.44 16.74 -4.77
N ARG A 215 17.83 17.26 -3.69
CA ARG A 215 18.29 16.99 -2.33
C ARG A 215 18.04 15.55 -1.91
N ILE A 216 16.85 15.00 -2.14
CA ILE A 216 16.53 13.59 -1.86
C ILE A 216 17.49 12.68 -2.66
N ALA A 217 17.73 12.98 -3.93
CA ALA A 217 18.64 12.24 -4.80
C ALA A 217 20.10 12.32 -4.32
N ALA A 218 20.56 13.50 -3.89
CA ALA A 218 21.91 13.66 -3.34
C ALA A 218 22.10 12.85 -2.05
N GLU A 219 21.12 12.90 -1.13
CA GLU A 219 21.16 12.14 0.12
C GLU A 219 21.05 10.62 -0.13
N ALA A 220 20.23 10.20 -1.09
CA ALA A 220 20.16 8.80 -1.53
C ALA A 220 21.48 8.35 -2.22
N GLY A 221 22.13 9.20 -3.01
CA GLY A 221 23.43 8.91 -3.60
C GLY A 221 24.54 8.77 -2.55
N SER A 222 24.46 9.54 -1.46
CA SER A 222 25.33 9.40 -0.28
C SER A 222 25.09 8.05 0.41
N LEU A 223 23.82 7.68 0.63
CA LEU A 223 23.42 6.38 1.18
C LEU A 223 23.93 5.22 0.31
N ASP A 224 23.79 5.31 -1.01
CA ASP A 224 24.29 4.31 -1.95
C ASP A 224 25.82 4.16 -1.88
N SER A 225 26.52 5.28 -1.77
CA SER A 225 27.99 5.29 -1.67
C SER A 225 28.47 4.66 -0.37
N ALA A 226 27.82 4.98 0.76
CA ALA A 226 28.09 4.36 2.05
C ALA A 226 27.88 2.84 1.99
N MET A 227 26.80 2.38 1.35
CA MET A 227 26.55 0.94 1.22
C MET A 227 27.52 0.22 0.30
N ARG A 228 27.94 0.84 -0.81
CA ARG A 228 28.97 0.26 -1.68
C ARG A 228 30.31 0.14 -0.97
N ALA A 229 30.65 1.08 -0.08
CA ALA A 229 31.87 1.06 0.73
C ALA A 229 31.83 -0.04 1.80
N LEU A 230 30.65 -0.33 2.36
CA LEU A 230 30.46 -1.40 3.35
C LEU A 230 30.55 -2.81 2.75
N LEU A 231 30.24 -2.95 1.47
CA LEU A 231 30.26 -4.21 0.75
C LEU A 231 31.62 -4.37 0.05
N GLY A 232 32.62 -4.90 0.76
CA GLY A 232 33.88 -5.34 0.15
C GLY A 232 33.63 -6.34 -1.00
N GLU A 233 34.59 -6.47 -1.93
CA GLU A 233 34.42 -7.35 -3.11
C GLU A 233 34.12 -8.81 -2.73
N GLU A 234 34.72 -9.33 -1.67
CA GLU A 234 34.53 -10.72 -1.22
C GLU A 234 33.18 -10.96 -0.52
N GLU A 235 32.64 -9.98 0.21
CA GLU A 235 31.40 -10.13 0.96
C GLU A 235 30.16 -10.02 0.09
N ARG A 236 30.25 -9.28 -1.03
CA ARG A 236 29.19 -9.24 -2.07
C ARG A 236 28.86 -10.63 -2.60
N ALA A 237 29.84 -11.53 -2.66
CA ALA A 237 29.64 -12.90 -3.13
C ALA A 237 28.91 -13.80 -2.11
N ASN A 238 28.89 -13.43 -0.82
CA ASN A 238 28.41 -14.32 0.26
C ASN A 238 27.05 -13.92 0.86
N LEU A 239 26.59 -12.68 0.66
CA LEU A 239 25.29 -12.22 1.14
C LEU A 239 24.16 -12.57 0.16
N HIS A 240 23.79 -13.85 0.08
CA HIS A 240 22.60 -14.28 -0.65
C HIS A 240 21.36 -14.25 0.24
N VAL A 241 20.67 -13.11 0.32
CA VAL A 241 19.32 -13.06 0.94
C VAL A 241 18.28 -13.02 -0.17
N ARG A 242 17.35 -13.97 -0.13
CA ARG A 242 16.26 -14.05 -1.11
C ARG A 242 15.46 -12.74 -1.15
N VAL A 243 15.22 -12.26 -2.36
CA VAL A 243 14.30 -11.14 -2.65
C VAL A 243 12.90 -11.53 -2.15
N PRO A 244 12.26 -10.77 -1.25
CA PRO A 244 10.87 -10.96 -0.91
C PRO A 244 10.01 -10.83 -2.17
N ALA A 245 9.00 -11.67 -2.28
CA ALA A 245 8.05 -11.56 -3.38
C ALA A 245 7.46 -10.14 -3.42
N GLY A 246 7.40 -9.54 -4.62
CA GLY A 246 6.82 -8.21 -4.84
C GLY A 246 7.76 -7.02 -4.68
N VAL A 247 8.99 -7.21 -4.21
CA VAL A 247 10.02 -6.17 -4.25
C VAL A 247 10.77 -6.26 -5.58
N PRO A 248 10.83 -5.20 -6.40
CA PRO A 248 11.68 -5.19 -7.60
C PRO A 248 13.13 -5.55 -7.24
N ALA A 249 13.81 -6.34 -8.06
CA ALA A 249 15.15 -6.82 -7.75
C ALA A 249 16.14 -5.65 -7.61
N GLU A 250 15.95 -4.59 -8.40
CA GLU A 250 16.64 -3.30 -8.31
C GLU A 250 16.42 -2.57 -6.97
N HIS A 251 15.33 -2.88 -6.26
CA HIS A 251 14.99 -2.35 -4.94
C HIS A 251 15.33 -3.36 -3.82
N TRP A 252 15.92 -4.52 -4.16
CA TRP A 252 16.34 -5.56 -3.23
C TRP A 252 17.86 -5.80 -3.29
N TRP A 253 18.53 -5.17 -2.33
CA TRP A 253 19.97 -4.91 -2.34
C TRP A 253 20.81 -6.04 -1.73
N PHE A 254 20.17 -7.08 -1.19
CA PHE A 254 20.86 -8.33 -0.83
C PHE A 254 21.06 -9.26 -2.03
N PHE A 255 20.75 -8.78 -3.24
CA PHE A 255 21.12 -9.43 -4.49
C PHE A 255 21.92 -8.45 -5.35
N LEU A 256 23.14 -8.12 -4.91
CA LEU A 256 24.16 -7.62 -5.83
C LEU A 256 24.81 -8.82 -6.51
N GLY A 257 24.02 -9.50 -7.36
CA GLY A 257 24.55 -10.57 -8.20
C GLY A 257 25.69 -10.03 -9.07
N ALA A 258 26.75 -10.83 -9.21
CA ALA A 258 27.93 -10.53 -10.01
C ALA A 258 27.65 -10.35 -11.52
N GLU A 259 26.39 -10.45 -11.97
CA GLU A 259 26.01 -10.53 -13.38
C GLU A 259 25.19 -9.34 -13.92
N SER A 260 24.96 -8.28 -13.15
CA SER A 260 24.39 -7.02 -13.69
C SER A 260 25.44 -6.07 -14.27
N SER A 261 26.48 -6.62 -14.90
CA SER A 261 27.44 -5.89 -15.75
C SER A 261 26.83 -5.42 -17.08
N GLY A 262 25.53 -5.61 -17.28
CA GLY A 262 24.73 -4.95 -18.31
C GLY A 262 23.65 -4.05 -17.71
N LEU A 263 24.03 -2.84 -17.29
CA LEU A 263 23.17 -1.64 -17.24
C LEU A 263 21.66 -1.89 -17.01
N GLY A 264 21.25 -2.12 -15.76
CA GLY A 264 19.95 -1.61 -15.29
C GLY A 264 20.08 -0.10 -15.12
N PRO A 265 19.06 0.71 -15.45
CA PRO A 265 19.21 2.15 -15.51
C PRO A 265 19.62 2.64 -14.14
N ALA A 266 20.86 3.13 -14.04
CA ALA A 266 21.09 4.26 -13.19
C ALA A 266 19.94 5.23 -13.51
N LEU A 267 19.12 5.54 -12.51
CA LEU A 267 18.31 6.75 -12.49
C LEU A 267 19.27 7.94 -12.60
N ARG A 268 19.92 8.10 -13.76
CA ARG A 268 20.37 9.37 -14.27
C ARG A 268 19.08 10.08 -14.58
N VAL A 269 18.55 10.76 -13.57
CA VAL A 269 17.68 11.91 -13.80
C VAL A 269 18.55 12.87 -14.60
N ASP A 270 18.48 12.77 -15.92
CA ASP A 270 19.13 13.71 -16.82
C ASP A 270 18.27 14.97 -16.82
N VAL A 271 18.49 15.80 -15.78
CA VAL A 271 17.76 17.07 -15.54
C VAL A 271 17.88 18.01 -16.76
N ALA A 272 18.83 17.77 -17.66
CA ALA A 272 19.06 18.59 -18.85
C ALA A 272 18.14 18.27 -20.06
N ALA A 273 17.38 17.17 -20.07
CA ALA A 273 16.72 16.71 -21.30
C ALA A 273 15.30 17.25 -21.58
N HIS A 274 14.70 18.06 -20.69
CA HIS A 274 13.31 18.54 -20.87
C HIS A 274 13.15 19.95 -21.46
N HIS A 275 14.22 20.58 -21.97
CA HIS A 275 14.11 21.82 -22.74
C HIS A 275 13.95 21.56 -24.25
N ARG A 276 12.74 21.16 -24.68
CA ARG A 276 12.24 21.44 -26.04
C ARG A 276 10.71 21.54 -26.02
N VAL A 277 10.20 22.66 -25.52
CA VAL A 277 8.89 23.16 -25.98
C VAL A 277 9.16 23.92 -27.27
N VAL A 278 8.83 23.29 -28.40
CA VAL A 278 8.69 23.99 -29.67
C VAL A 278 7.44 24.85 -29.56
N VAL A 279 7.64 26.16 -29.50
CA VAL A 279 6.57 27.14 -29.72
C VAL A 279 6.28 27.14 -31.21
N HIS A 280 5.07 26.72 -31.58
CA HIS A 280 4.45 27.07 -32.86
C HIS A 280 3.45 28.20 -32.63
#